data_AF-A0A542E182-F1
#
_entry.id   AF-A0A542E182-F1
#
_cell.length_a   1.000
_cell.length_b   1.000
_cell.length_c   1.000
_cell.angle_alpha   90.00
_cell.angle_beta   90.00
_cell.angle_gamma   90.00
#
_symmetry.space_group_name_H-M   'P 1'
#
loop_
_entity.id
_entity.type
_entity.pdbx_description
1 polymer ?
#
loop_
_entity_poly.entity_id
_entity_poly.type
_entity_poly.pdbx_seq_one_letter_code
_entity_poly.pdbx_strand_id
1 'polypeptide(L)'
;MSVVAEPGCVTTGSALPTPPPLVTEPVVPRARFQVYVSSSRCFWRLLGRNNRAYARSPQVTVTVEESRELAALAARGALLGTVDLTSTNGREWSWVLTFEGLAVARSDGSYGRRVECLASVERFRSVAPTATTTYVRLIPRDLGRPAPVGPIAGIVRSRPRSSGATG
;
A
#
# COMPACT_ATOMS: atom_id res chain seq x y z
N MET A 1 -10.69 78.77 22.01
CA MET A 1 -11.68 78.07 22.86
C MET A 1 -12.64 77.32 21.97
N SER A 2 -12.78 76.01 22.21
CA SER A 2 -13.91 75.12 21.87
C SER A 2 -14.11 74.69 20.40
N VAL A 3 -13.76 73.45 20.02
CA VAL A 3 -14.54 72.16 20.06
C VAL A 3 -15.29 71.98 18.72
N VAL A 4 -14.78 71.24 17.72
CA VAL A 4 -14.73 69.77 17.50
C VAL A 4 -16.11 69.06 17.55
N ALA A 5 -16.62 68.56 16.41
CA ALA A 5 -17.02 67.16 16.16
C ALA A 5 -17.98 66.96 14.95
N GLU A 6 -17.41 66.28 13.94
CA GLU A 6 -17.86 65.37 12.87
C GLU A 6 -19.35 65.09 12.55
N PRO A 7 -19.71 64.95 11.24
CA PRO A 7 -20.90 64.22 10.80
C PRO A 7 -20.64 62.70 10.69
N GLY A 8 -21.44 61.91 11.42
CA GLY A 8 -21.35 60.45 11.46
C GLY A 8 -21.60 59.78 10.10
N CYS A 9 -20.56 59.12 9.58
CA CYS A 9 -20.63 58.18 8.48
C CYS A 9 -21.12 56.81 9.02
N VAL A 10 -22.33 56.41 8.64
CA VAL A 10 -22.86 55.07 8.95
C VAL A 10 -22.34 54.10 7.90
N THR A 11 -21.19 53.48 8.16
CA THR A 11 -20.70 52.34 7.36
C THR A 11 -21.36 51.06 7.86
N THR A 12 -22.36 50.58 7.13
CA THR A 12 -22.90 49.22 7.29
C THR A 12 -21.80 48.21 6.99
N GLY A 13 -21.26 47.59 8.03
CA GLY A 13 -20.35 46.46 7.91
C GLY A 13 -21.05 45.26 7.29
N SER A 14 -20.75 44.96 6.02
CA SER A 14 -21.00 43.65 5.43
C SER A 14 -20.14 42.62 6.16
N ALA A 15 -20.77 41.90 7.09
CA ALA A 15 -20.20 40.66 7.61
C ALA A 15 -20.02 39.69 6.43
N LEU A 16 -18.76 39.44 6.05
CA LEU A 16 -18.42 38.34 5.16
C LEU A 16 -19.02 37.06 5.74
N PRO A 17 -19.75 36.25 4.95
CA PRO A 17 -20.15 34.93 5.39
C PRO A 17 -18.86 34.15 5.67
N THR A 18 -18.71 33.65 6.90
CA THR A 18 -17.68 32.69 7.25
C THR A 18 -17.72 31.57 6.20
N PRO A 19 -16.62 31.25 5.50
CA PRO A 19 -16.63 30.11 4.61
C PRO A 19 -17.03 28.89 5.45
N PRO A 20 -17.97 28.05 4.99
CA PRO A 20 -18.25 26.80 5.68
C PRO A 20 -16.93 26.05 5.87
N PRO A 21 -16.70 25.37 7.00
CA PRO A 21 -15.50 24.56 7.15
C PRO A 21 -15.45 23.66 5.92
N LEU A 22 -14.31 23.70 5.21
CA LEU A 22 -14.04 22.82 4.09
C LEU A 22 -14.30 21.40 4.59
N VAL A 23 -15.51 20.89 4.34
CA VAL A 23 -15.83 19.48 4.50
C VAL A 23 -14.95 18.83 3.45
N THR A 24 -13.75 18.48 3.89
CA THR A 24 -12.88 17.61 3.14
C THR A 24 -13.65 16.31 3.13
N GLU A 25 -14.51 16.13 2.12
CA GLU A 25 -15.15 14.85 1.90
C GLU A 25 -14.02 13.84 1.93
N PRO A 26 -14.09 12.79 2.76
CA PRO A 26 -13.06 11.79 2.79
C PRO A 26 -12.96 11.28 1.36
N VAL A 27 -11.84 11.57 0.69
CA VAL A 27 -11.56 11.12 -0.67
C VAL A 27 -11.72 9.61 -0.62
N VAL A 28 -12.89 9.11 -1.04
CA VAL A 28 -13.24 7.71 -0.85
C VAL A 28 -12.22 6.95 -1.68
N PRO A 29 -11.28 6.26 -1.03
CA PRO A 29 -10.21 5.59 -1.74
C PRO A 29 -10.89 4.42 -2.44
N ARG A 30 -11.01 4.51 -3.76
CA ARG A 30 -11.64 3.47 -4.60
C ARG A 30 -10.79 2.18 -4.67
N ALA A 31 -9.84 2.02 -3.75
CA ALA A 31 -9.03 0.84 -3.60
C ALA A 31 -9.64 -0.06 -2.52
N ARG A 32 -9.52 -1.37 -2.72
CA ARG A 32 -10.04 -2.36 -1.78
C ARG A 32 -9.13 -3.55 -1.65
N PHE A 33 -8.96 -4.04 -0.43
CA PHE A 33 -8.40 -5.35 -0.19
C PHE A 33 -9.49 -6.37 -0.44
N GLN A 34 -9.34 -7.19 -1.47
CA GLN A 34 -10.25 -8.27 -1.76
C GLN A 34 -9.65 -9.58 -1.26
N VAL A 35 -10.27 -10.15 -0.22
CA VAL A 35 -9.92 -11.47 0.31
C VAL A 35 -10.64 -12.52 -0.51
N TYR A 36 -9.86 -13.36 -1.17
CA TYR A 36 -10.30 -14.47 -1.97
C TYR A 36 -10.29 -15.74 -1.13
N VAL A 37 -11.43 -16.41 -1.05
CA VAL A 37 -11.59 -17.67 -0.33
C VAL A 37 -11.78 -18.80 -1.33
N SER A 38 -10.82 -19.70 -1.37
CA SER A 38 -10.89 -21.01 -2.04
C SER A 38 -11.11 -22.11 -1.00
N SER A 39 -11.51 -23.30 -1.44
CA SER A 39 -12.00 -24.42 -0.61
C SER A 39 -11.22 -24.71 0.69
N SER A 40 -9.92 -24.41 0.74
CA SER A 40 -9.09 -24.53 1.94
C SER A 40 -8.00 -23.46 2.06
N ARG A 41 -8.09 -22.39 1.27
CA ARG A 41 -7.03 -21.37 1.17
C ARG A 41 -7.61 -19.99 0.97
N CYS A 42 -7.10 -19.04 1.75
CA CYS A 42 -7.44 -17.64 1.66
C CYS A 42 -6.22 -16.84 1.20
N PHE A 43 -6.42 -15.82 0.37
CA PHE A 43 -5.39 -14.85 0.06
C PHE A 43 -6.04 -13.53 -0.30
N TRP A 44 -5.37 -12.41 -0.04
CA TRP A 44 -5.90 -11.11 -0.41
C TRP A 44 -5.16 -10.51 -1.60
N ARG A 45 -5.84 -9.64 -2.36
CA ARG A 45 -5.25 -8.74 -3.35
C ARG A 45 -5.71 -7.31 -3.10
N LEU A 46 -4.81 -6.35 -3.22
CA LEU A 46 -5.16 -4.93 -3.21
C LEU A 46 -5.51 -4.51 -4.63
N LEU A 47 -6.77 -4.19 -4.85
CA LEU A 47 -7.28 -3.73 -6.13
C LEU A 47 -7.51 -2.22 -6.11
N GLY A 48 -7.11 -1.53 -7.18
CA GLY A 48 -7.47 -0.13 -7.41
C GLY A 48 -8.86 0.04 -8.01
N ARG A 49 -9.18 1.31 -8.32
CA ARG A 49 -10.43 1.74 -8.97
C ARG A 49 -10.80 0.93 -10.21
N ASN A 50 -9.82 0.59 -11.05
CA ASN A 50 -10.05 -0.12 -12.32
C ASN A 50 -9.95 -1.65 -12.17
N ASN A 51 -10.13 -2.18 -10.95
CA ASN A 51 -9.91 -3.60 -10.60
C ASN A 51 -8.48 -4.11 -10.92
N ARG A 52 -7.54 -3.20 -11.18
CA ARG A 52 -6.14 -3.54 -11.38
C ARG A 52 -5.51 -3.87 -10.03
N ALA A 53 -4.87 -5.02 -9.94
CA ALA A 53 -4.15 -5.41 -8.74
C ALA A 53 -2.82 -4.64 -8.63
N TYR A 54 -2.58 -4.09 -7.45
CA TYR A 54 -1.32 -3.42 -7.11
C TYR A 54 -0.40 -4.33 -6.29
N ALA A 55 -0.98 -5.13 -5.42
CA ALA A 55 -0.26 -6.03 -4.54
C ALA A 55 -1.13 -7.23 -4.18
N ARG A 56 -0.49 -8.26 -3.64
CA ARG A 56 -1.14 -9.46 -3.15
C ARG A 56 -0.49 -9.94 -1.86
N SER A 57 -1.21 -10.81 -1.15
CA SER A 57 -0.67 -11.53 -0.01
C SER A 57 0.62 -12.28 -0.41
N PRO A 58 1.68 -12.21 0.40
CA PRO A 58 2.90 -12.96 0.15
C PRO A 58 2.69 -14.47 0.34
N GLN A 59 1.74 -14.84 1.20
CA GLN A 59 1.40 -16.22 1.53
C GLN A 59 -0.10 -16.49 1.44
N VAL A 60 -0.45 -17.76 1.24
CA VAL A 60 -1.83 -18.22 1.41
C VAL A 60 -2.07 -18.52 2.88
N THR A 61 -3.20 -18.08 3.40
CA THR A 61 -3.66 -18.36 4.77
C THR A 61 -4.70 -19.46 4.75
N VAL A 62 -4.98 -20.07 5.90
CA VAL A 62 -6.01 -21.10 6.01
C VAL A 62 -7.35 -20.45 6.30
N THR A 63 -7.35 -19.38 7.10
CA THR A 63 -8.58 -18.68 7.50
C THR A 63 -8.71 -17.31 6.83
N VAL A 64 -9.95 -16.81 6.80
CA VAL A 64 -10.31 -15.49 6.27
C VAL A 64 -9.79 -14.39 7.22
N GLU A 65 -9.86 -14.66 8.51
CA GLU A 65 -9.40 -13.82 9.61
C GLU A 65 -7.89 -13.58 9.51
N GLU A 66 -7.09 -14.62 9.34
CA GLU A 66 -5.63 -14.50 9.09
C GLU A 66 -5.35 -13.64 7.85
N SER A 67 -6.14 -13.83 6.78
CA SER A 67 -5.99 -13.04 5.55
C SER A 67 -6.33 -11.57 5.78
N ARG A 68 -7.35 -11.29 6.59
CA ARG A 68 -7.76 -9.94 6.98
C ARG A 68 -6.68 -9.27 7.83
N GLU A 69 -6.12 -9.99 8.80
CA GLU A 69 -5.04 -9.50 9.65
C GLU A 69 -3.79 -9.18 8.84
N LEU A 70 -3.42 -10.04 7.89
CA LEU A 70 -2.33 -9.75 6.94
C LEU A 70 -2.61 -8.53 6.07
N ALA A 71 -3.86 -8.34 5.60
CA ALA A 71 -4.23 -7.14 4.85
C ALA A 71 -4.13 -5.88 5.71
N ALA A 72 -4.55 -5.94 6.98
CA ALA A 72 -4.42 -4.83 7.92
C ALA A 72 -2.95 -4.52 8.25
N LEU A 73 -2.11 -5.55 8.43
CA LEU A 73 -0.66 -5.42 8.56
C LEU A 73 -0.03 -4.81 7.31
N ALA A 74 -0.48 -5.19 6.11
CA ALA A 74 -0.02 -4.59 4.87
C ALA A 74 -0.40 -3.11 4.74
N ALA A 75 -1.60 -2.72 5.18
CA ALA A 75 -2.02 -1.32 5.21
C ALA A 75 -1.16 -0.49 6.20
N ARG A 76 -0.83 -1.03 7.37
CA ARG A 76 0.10 -0.38 8.33
C ARG A 76 1.53 -0.34 7.80
N GLY A 77 2.01 -1.47 7.28
CA GLY A 77 3.32 -1.60 6.66
C GLY A 77 3.49 -0.70 5.43
N ALA A 78 2.41 -0.30 4.75
CA ALA A 78 2.50 0.67 3.67
C ALA A 78 3.07 2.02 4.15
N LEU A 79 2.78 2.42 5.39
CA LEU A 79 3.24 3.67 5.99
C LEU A 79 4.64 3.53 6.61
N LEU A 80 4.90 2.40 7.27
CA LEU A 80 6.07 2.24 8.16
C LEU A 80 7.04 1.12 7.76
N GLY A 81 6.67 0.30 6.78
CA GLY A 81 7.41 -0.88 6.38
C GLY A 81 8.52 -0.61 5.36
N THR A 82 9.50 -1.50 5.37
CA THR A 82 10.63 -1.50 4.46
C THR A 82 10.29 -2.28 3.20
N VAL A 83 10.70 -1.77 2.04
CA VAL A 83 10.45 -2.41 0.76
C VAL A 83 11.75 -2.91 0.17
N ASP A 84 11.81 -4.21 -0.06
CA ASP A 84 12.91 -4.88 -0.73
C ASP A 84 12.56 -5.09 -2.20
N LEU A 85 13.42 -4.59 -3.09
CA LEU A 85 13.32 -4.82 -4.51
C LEU A 85 14.19 -6.02 -4.90
N THR A 86 13.56 -7.06 -5.43
CA THR A 86 14.24 -8.26 -5.91
C THR A 86 14.21 -8.27 -7.44
N SER A 87 15.37 -8.47 -8.06
CA SER A 87 15.44 -8.69 -9.50
C SER A 87 15.69 -10.17 -9.82
N THR A 88 14.89 -10.71 -10.73
CA THR A 88 15.13 -12.02 -11.33
C THR A 88 15.95 -11.82 -12.61
N ASN A 89 17.17 -12.35 -12.63
CA ASN A 89 18.10 -12.31 -13.76
C ASN A 89 18.39 -10.89 -14.33
N GLY A 90 18.18 -9.83 -13.53
CA GLY A 90 18.37 -8.44 -13.97
C GLY A 90 17.30 -7.90 -14.92
N ARG A 91 16.33 -8.73 -15.35
CA ARG A 91 15.33 -8.39 -16.38
C ARG A 91 13.95 -8.14 -15.80
N GLU A 92 13.65 -8.81 -14.70
CA GLU A 92 12.37 -8.70 -14.04
C GLU A 92 12.57 -8.17 -12.63
N TRP A 93 11.74 -7.23 -12.23
CA TRP A 93 11.78 -6.58 -10.94
C TRP A 93 10.48 -6.88 -10.20
N SER A 94 10.60 -7.27 -8.95
CA SER A 94 9.50 -7.48 -8.03
C SER A 94 9.82 -6.79 -6.73
N TRP A 95 8.80 -6.54 -5.92
CA TRP A 95 8.99 -5.98 -4.60
C TRP A 95 8.25 -6.79 -3.55
N VAL A 96 8.83 -6.82 -2.34
CA VAL A 96 8.24 -7.38 -1.13
C VAL A 96 8.29 -6.30 -0.06
N LEU A 97 7.18 -6.12 0.64
CA LEU A 97 7.07 -5.23 1.78
C LEU A 97 7.20 -6.06 3.05
N THR A 98 8.16 -5.67 3.87
CA THR A 98 8.44 -6.26 5.16
C THR A 98 8.08 -5.26 6.26
N PHE A 99 7.29 -5.69 7.23
CA PHE A 99 6.89 -4.89 8.38
C PHE A 99 7.02 -5.76 9.64
N GLU A 100 7.68 -5.26 10.68
CA GLU A 100 7.98 -6.01 11.91
C GLU A 100 8.68 -7.36 11.65
N GLY A 101 9.55 -7.42 10.65
CA GLY A 101 10.27 -8.64 10.27
C GLY A 101 9.43 -9.66 9.50
N LEU A 102 8.16 -9.36 9.20
CA LEU A 102 7.27 -10.23 8.45
C LEU A 102 7.03 -9.67 7.05
N ALA A 103 7.09 -10.56 6.04
CA ALA A 103 6.63 -10.22 4.71
C ALA A 103 5.10 -10.05 4.75
N VAL A 104 4.64 -8.82 4.56
CA VAL A 104 3.22 -8.49 4.66
C VAL A 104 2.58 -8.29 3.30
N ALA A 105 3.31 -7.83 2.28
CA ALA A 105 2.78 -7.65 0.93
C ALA A 105 3.83 -7.96 -0.13
N ARG A 106 3.39 -8.32 -1.34
CA ARG A 106 4.26 -8.39 -2.51
C ARG A 106 3.60 -7.85 -3.76
N SER A 107 4.43 -7.50 -4.73
CA SER A 107 3.99 -7.19 -6.10
C SER A 107 3.08 -8.29 -6.69
N ASP A 108 2.04 -7.87 -7.40
CA ASP A 108 1.12 -8.80 -8.07
C ASP A 108 1.80 -9.55 -9.23
N GLY A 109 2.75 -8.91 -9.91
CA GLY A 109 3.59 -9.48 -10.97
C GLY A 109 4.98 -8.84 -11.03
N SER A 110 5.78 -9.27 -12.01
CA SER A 110 7.09 -8.71 -12.32
C SER A 110 6.99 -7.49 -13.23
N TYR A 111 7.98 -6.60 -13.12
CA TYR A 111 8.14 -5.39 -13.90
C TYR A 111 9.40 -5.47 -14.75
N GLY A 112 9.35 -5.00 -15.99
CA GLY A 112 10.53 -5.03 -16.87
C GLY A 112 11.61 -4.03 -16.45
N ARG A 113 11.24 -2.98 -15.71
CA ARG A 113 12.16 -1.92 -15.29
C ARG A 113 12.09 -1.67 -13.78
N ARG A 114 13.24 -1.37 -13.18
CA ARG A 114 13.32 -0.99 -11.75
C ARG A 114 12.43 0.21 -11.41
N VAL A 115 12.38 1.21 -12.29
CA VAL A 115 11.56 2.42 -12.09
C VAL A 115 10.06 2.10 -12.07
N GLU A 116 9.60 1.13 -12.87
CA GLU A 116 8.20 0.68 -12.86
C GLU A 116 7.86 -0.06 -11.56
N CYS A 117 8.82 -0.85 -11.06
CA CYS A 117 8.70 -1.52 -9.78
C CYS A 117 8.57 -0.51 -8.62
N LEU A 118 9.42 0.52 -8.60
CA LEU A 118 9.32 1.62 -7.62
C LEU A 118 8.00 2.39 -7.72
N ALA A 119 7.57 2.73 -8.93
CA ALA A 119 6.27 3.39 -9.14
C ALA A 119 5.10 2.51 -8.65
N SER A 120 5.21 1.18 -8.77
CA SER A 120 4.23 0.27 -8.18
C SER A 120 4.22 0.31 -6.65
N VAL A 121 5.38 0.44 -6.01
CA VAL A 121 5.49 0.54 -4.55
C VAL A 121 4.83 1.83 -4.07
N GLU A 122 5.11 2.95 -4.73
CA GLU A 122 4.51 4.25 -4.40
C GLU A 122 2.99 4.22 -4.55
N ARG A 123 2.47 3.61 -5.63
CA ARG A 123 1.02 3.40 -5.80
C ARG A 123 0.45 2.57 -4.66
N PHE A 124 1.10 1.46 -4.31
CA PHE A 124 0.68 0.65 -3.17
C PHE A 124 0.64 1.49 -1.87
N ARG A 125 1.70 2.24 -1.57
CA ARG A 125 1.76 3.10 -0.38
C ARG A 125 0.68 4.18 -0.34
N SER A 126 0.32 4.74 -1.48
CA SER A 126 -0.73 5.76 -1.56
C SER A 126 -2.15 5.21 -1.35
N VAL A 127 -2.40 3.95 -1.71
CA VAL A 127 -3.77 3.38 -1.72
C VAL A 127 -4.03 2.37 -0.61
N ALA A 128 -3.01 1.69 -0.09
CA ALA A 128 -3.16 0.66 0.93
C ALA A 128 -3.69 1.18 2.28
N PRO A 129 -3.25 2.34 2.81
CA PRO A 129 -3.72 2.84 4.11
C PRO A 129 -5.21 3.22 4.14
N THR A 130 -5.75 3.52 2.96
CA THR A 130 -7.10 4.06 2.80
C THR A 130 -8.06 2.97 2.27
N ALA A 131 -7.53 1.88 1.70
CA ALA A 131 -8.34 0.82 1.12
C ALA A 131 -9.28 0.11 2.11
N THR A 132 -10.51 -0.14 1.67
CA THR A 132 -11.50 -0.93 2.44
C THR A 132 -11.29 -2.43 2.22
N THR A 133 -11.47 -3.25 3.25
CA THR A 133 -11.42 -4.71 3.12
C THR A 133 -12.78 -5.29 2.76
N THR A 134 -12.83 -6.12 1.72
CA THR A 134 -14.02 -6.82 1.22
C THR A 134 -13.68 -8.29 0.99
N TYR A 135 -14.67 -9.18 1.12
CA TYR A 135 -14.50 -10.61 0.95
C TYR A 135 -15.23 -11.10 -0.29
N VAL A 136 -14.59 -11.98 -1.06
CA VAL A 136 -15.19 -12.66 -2.20
C VAL A 136 -14.89 -14.15 -2.11
N ARG A 137 -15.96 -14.94 -2.02
CA ARG A 137 -15.88 -16.39 -2.11
C ARG A 137 -15.76 -16.78 -3.58
N LEU A 138 -14.70 -17.49 -3.92
CA LEU A 138 -14.51 -17.98 -5.28
C LEU A 138 -15.28 -19.29 -5.44
N ILE A 139 -16.12 -19.33 -6.47
CA ILE A 139 -16.67 -20.59 -6.98
C ILE A 139 -15.50 -21.31 -7.66
N PRO A 140 -15.30 -22.63 -7.45
CA PRO A 140 -14.14 -23.35 -7.98
C PRO A 140 -14.19 -23.39 -9.53
N ARG A 141 -13.59 -22.40 -10.16
CA ARG A 141 -13.13 -22.44 -11.55
C ARG A 141 -11.72 -21.87 -11.56
N ASP A 142 -10.76 -22.78 -11.72
CA ASP A 142 -9.33 -22.55 -11.97
C ASP A 142 -8.72 -21.24 -11.45
N LEU A 143 -8.26 -21.31 -10.21
CA LEU A 143 -7.43 -20.26 -9.61
C LEU A 143 -5.98 -20.53 -9.94
N GLY A 144 -5.39 -19.64 -10.73
CA GLY A 144 -3.95 -19.56 -10.93
C GLY A 144 -3.23 -19.75 -9.60
N ARG A 145 -2.49 -20.86 -9.50
CA ARG A 145 -1.80 -21.31 -8.29
C ARG A 145 -0.92 -20.18 -7.76
N PRO A 146 -1.15 -19.64 -6.55
CA PRO A 146 -0.10 -18.87 -5.90
C PRO A 146 1.07 -19.83 -5.71
N ALA A 147 2.20 -19.56 -6.36
CA ALA A 147 3.39 -20.38 -6.20
C ALA A 147 3.72 -20.48 -4.70
N PRO A 148 4.02 -21.70 -4.18
CA PRO A 148 4.52 -21.83 -2.83
C PRO A 148 5.80 -21.01 -2.73
N VAL A 149 5.75 -19.91 -1.99
CA VAL A 149 6.96 -19.17 -1.63
C VAL A 149 7.64 -20.07 -0.59
N GLY A 150 8.68 -20.76 -1.02
CA GLY A 150 9.56 -21.48 -0.09
C GLY A 150 10.13 -20.53 0.97
N PRO A 151 10.73 -21.06 2.05
CA PRO A 151 11.43 -20.22 3.02
C PRO A 151 12.37 -19.29 2.25
N ILE A 152 12.41 -18.00 2.63
CA ILE A 152 13.33 -17.02 2.07
C ILE A 152 14.76 -17.46 2.49
N ALA A 153 15.33 -18.42 1.78
CA ALA A 153 16.73 -18.76 1.82
C ALA A 153 17.45 -17.66 1.03
N GLY A 154 17.75 -16.55 1.71
CA GLY A 154 18.28 -15.38 1.06
C GLY A 154 18.85 -14.30 1.98
N ILE A 155 19.16 -14.62 3.25
CA ILE A 155 20.19 -13.86 3.96
C ILE A 155 21.52 -14.34 3.38
N VAL A 156 21.88 -13.84 2.19
CA VAL A 156 23.28 -13.79 1.78
C VAL A 156 23.91 -12.78 2.74
N ARG A 157 24.49 -13.28 3.82
CA ARG A 157 25.54 -12.56 4.52
C ARG A 157 26.60 -12.31 3.48
N SER A 158 26.68 -11.08 2.98
CA SER A 158 27.80 -10.58 2.20
C SER A 158 29.08 -10.98 2.93
N ARG A 159 29.79 -11.99 2.42
CA ARG A 159 31.16 -12.25 2.86
C ARG A 159 31.95 -10.98 2.52
N PRO A 160 32.68 -10.37 3.48
CA PRO A 160 33.59 -9.31 3.15
C PRO A 160 34.63 -9.89 2.17
N ARG A 161 34.82 -9.18 1.05
CA ARG A 161 35.89 -9.43 0.10
C ARG A 161 37.20 -9.06 0.82
N SER A 162 37.81 -10.03 1.50
CA SER A 162 39.16 -9.85 2.06
C SER A 162 40.16 -9.80 0.92
N SER A 163 40.60 -8.58 0.64
CA SER A 163 41.88 -8.28 0.02
C SER A 163 43.04 -8.80 0.90
N GLY A 164 44.10 -9.30 0.27
CA GLY A 164 45.35 -9.77 0.89
C GLY A 164 45.88 -10.98 0.13
N ALA A 165 46.70 -10.83 -0.92
CA ALA A 165 48.14 -10.56 -0.86
C ALA A 165 48.91 -11.57 0.01
N THR A 166 49.84 -12.31 -0.61
CA THR A 166 51.28 -12.44 -0.25
C THR A 166 51.81 -13.83 -0.61
N GLY A 167 52.98 -13.87 -1.25
CA GLY A 167 53.92 -14.99 -1.17
C GLY A 167 54.18 -15.71 -2.48
#